data_AF-A0A3N6MYD4-F1
#
_entry.id   AF-A0A3N6MYD4-F1
#
_cell.length_a   1.000
_cell.length_b   1.000
_cell.length_c   1.000
_cell.angle_alpha   90.00
_cell.angle_beta   90.00
_cell.angle_gamma   90.00
#
_symmetry.space_group_name_H-M   'P 1'
#
loop_
_entity.id
_entity.type
_entity.pdbx_description
1 polymer ?
#
loop_
_entity_poly.entity_id
_entity_poly.type
_entity_poly.pdbx_seq_one_letter_code
_entity_poly.pdbx_strand_id
1 'polypeptide(L)' 'MFDLDGEARERLIVWIRRRMEEYGITLEDLETAIAESERQPKYRDAYGNTWNGEGEMPPWLLRYIHAGQDIEHFRC' A
#
# COMPACT_ATOMS: atom_id res chain seq x y z
N MET A 1 9.00 -0.48 -14.37
CA MET A 1 9.69 0.22 -13.26
C MET A 1 9.78 1.66 -13.71
N PHE A 2 9.12 2.61 -13.04
CA PHE A 2 9.30 4.02 -13.39
C PHE A 2 10.72 4.39 -12.97
N ASP A 3 11.64 4.47 -13.93
CA ASP A 3 12.89 5.18 -13.74
C ASP A 3 12.51 6.65 -13.56
N LEU A 4 12.20 7.03 -12.32
CA LEU A 4 12.07 8.41 -11.93
C LEU A 4 13.49 8.96 -11.94
N ASP A 5 13.93 9.46 -13.09
CA ASP A 5 15.11 10.31 -13.19
C ASP A 5 15.06 11.34 -12.06
N GLY A 6 16.19 11.71 -11.47
CA GLY A 6 16.24 12.56 -10.26
C GLY A 6 15.35 13.81 -10.35
N GLU A 7 15.27 14.41 -11.54
CA GLU A 7 14.38 15.54 -11.86
C GLU A 7 12.88 15.21 -11.72
N ALA A 8 12.44 14.01 -12.16
CA ALA A 8 11.05 13.57 -12.03
C ALA A 8 10.68 13.41 -10.55
N ARG A 9 11.58 12.85 -9.73
CA ARG A 9 11.39 12.74 -8.28
C ARG A 9 11.32 14.11 -7.63
N GLU A 10 12.21 15.03 -7.99
CA GLU A 10 12.20 16.41 -7.45
C GLU A 10 10.91 17.16 -7.80
N ARG A 11 10.46 17.09 -9.07
CA ARG A 11 9.18 17.68 -9.49
C ARG A 11 8.01 17.10 -8.70
N LEU A 12 8.01 15.79 -8.46
CA LEU A 12 6.97 15.12 -7.69
C LEU A 12 6.95 15.61 -6.24
N ILE A 13 8.12 15.77 -5.60
CA ILE A 13 8.21 16.29 -4.23
C ILE A 13 7.66 17.72 -4.13
N VAL A 14 8.02 18.59 -5.08
CA VAL A 14 7.49 19.97 -5.13
C VAL A 14 5.97 19.96 -5.30
N TRP A 15 5.46 19.10 -6.17
CA TRP A 15 4.01 18.95 -6.38
C TRP A 15 3.29 18.47 -5.11
N ILE A 16 3.81 17.46 -4.40
CA ILE A 16 3.23 16.97 -3.14
C ILE A 16 3.20 18.07 -2.10
N ARG A 17 4.32 18.80 -1.91
CA ARG A 17 4.39 19.90 -0.93
C ARG A 17 3.37 21.00 -1.21
N ARG A 18 3.20 21.39 -2.48
CA ARG A 18 2.18 22.37 -2.87
C ARG A 18 0.76 21.89 -2.56
N ARG A 19 0.48 20.60 -2.78
CA ARG A 19 -0.84 20.01 -2.44
C ARG A 19 -1.05 19.95 -0.94
N MET A 20 -0.01 19.65 -0.16
CA MET A 20 -0.08 19.69 1.29
C MET A 20 -0.43 21.10 1.78
N GLU A 21 0.20 22.14 1.23
CA GLU A 21 -0.12 23.54 1.54
C GLU A 21 -1.55 23.91 1.14
N GLU A 22 -1.99 23.52 -0.07
CA GLU A 22 -3.34 23.81 -0.60
C GLU A 22 -4.46 23.27 0.30
N TYR A 23 -4.26 22.09 0.88
CA TYR A 23 -5.27 21.43 1.72
C TYR A 23 -5.00 21.54 3.23
N GLY A 24 -3.94 22.23 3.63
CA GLY A 24 -3.54 22.33 5.04
C GLY A 24 -3.13 20.98 5.65
N ILE A 25 -2.59 20.05 4.85
CA ILE A 25 -2.11 18.75 5.31
C ILE A 25 -0.74 18.96 5.96
N THR A 26 -0.63 18.63 7.25
CA THR A 26 0.65 18.68 7.95
C THR A 26 1.50 17.44 7.65
N LEU A 27 2.79 17.49 7.98
CA LEU A 27 3.64 16.31 7.87
C LEU A 27 3.16 15.18 8.79
N GLU A 28 2.64 15.50 9.98
CA GLU A 28 2.09 14.54 10.93
C GLU A 28 0.83 13.85 10.38
N ASP A 29 -0.05 14.59 9.70
CA ASP A 29 -1.21 14.02 9.00
C ASP A 29 -0.77 13.02 7.92
N LEU A 30 0.26 13.38 7.16
CA LEU A 30 0.81 12.53 6.11
C LEU A 30 1.45 11.25 6.69
N GLU A 31 2.26 11.38 7.75
CA GLU A 31 2.85 10.24 8.45
C GLU A 31 1.78 9.30 9.02
N THR A 32 0.74 9.88 9.64
CA THR A 32 -0.39 9.11 10.18
C THR A 32 -1.14 8.38 9.07
N ALA A 33 -1.40 9.02 7.94
CA ALA A 33 -2.09 8.41 6.81
C ALA A 33 -1.26 7.27 6.18
N ILE A 34 0.06 7.41 6.09
CA ILE A 34 0.95 6.34 5.60
C ILE A 34 0.92 5.15 6.56
N ALA A 35 1.10 5.40 7.86
CA ALA A 35 1.07 4.34 8.87
C ALA A 35 -0.27 3.60 8.90
N GLU A 36 -1.38 4.31 8.68
CA GLU A 36 -2.71 3.68 8.58
C GLU A 36 -2.87 2.86 7.30
N SER A 37 -2.37 3.36 6.17
CA SER A 37 -2.35 2.62 4.90
C SER A 37 -1.58 1.30 5.00
N GLU A 38 -0.45 1.29 5.72
CA GLU A 38 0.34 0.08 5.96
C GLU A 38 -0.36 -0.96 6.86
N ARG A 39 -1.24 -0.51 7.76
CA ARG A 39 -2.07 -1.39 8.61
C ARG A 39 -3.26 -1.96 7.87
N GLN A 40 -3.70 -1.36 6.77
CA GLN A 40 -4.84 -1.85 6.02
C GLN A 40 -4.52 -3.20 5.37
N PRO A 41 -5.48 -4.14 5.39
CA PRO A 41 -5.27 -5.44 4.78
C PRO A 41 -5.20 -5.29 3.26
N LYS A 42 -4.05 -5.65 2.68
CA LYS A 42 -3.84 -5.66 1.23
C LYS A 42 -4.54 -6.84 0.57
N TYR A 43 -4.70 -7.94 1.29
CA TYR A 43 -5.34 -9.17 0.80
C TYR A 43 -6.46 -9.60 1.75
N ARG A 44 -7.57 -10.08 1.19
CA ARG A 44 -8.74 -10.58 1.92
C ARG A 44 -9.43 -11.72 1.18
N ASP A 45 -9.94 -12.71 1.91
CA ASP A 45 -10.82 -13.75 1.35
C ASP A 45 -12.30 -13.58 1.74
N ALA A 46 -13.17 -14.40 1.16
CA ALA A 46 -14.61 -14.39 1.44
C ALA A 46 -14.98 -14.81 2.88
N TYR A 47 -14.04 -15.41 3.62
CA TYR A 47 -14.23 -15.87 5.00
C TYR A 47 -13.78 -14.83 6.03
N GLY A 48 -13.35 -13.65 5.57
CA GLY A 48 -12.92 -12.54 6.42
C GLY A 48 -11.47 -12.64 6.89
N ASN A 49 -10.68 -13.58 6.36
CA ASN A 49 -9.26 -13.60 6.60
C ASN A 49 -8.60 -12.44 5.89
N THR A 50 -7.60 -11.83 6.53
CA THR A 50 -6.89 -10.69 5.97
C THR A 50 -5.38 -10.83 6.13
N TRP A 51 -4.64 -10.15 5.26
CA TRP A 51 -3.19 -10.02 5.35
C TRP A 51 -2.75 -8.68 4.76
N ASN A 52 -1.91 -7.94 5.48
CA ASN A 52 -1.38 -6.65 5.01
C ASN A 52 -0.20 -6.80 4.04
N GLY A 53 0.19 -8.04 3.71
CA GLY A 53 1.34 -8.33 2.84
C GLY A 53 2.69 -8.24 3.56
N GLU A 54 2.70 -8.07 4.89
CA GLU A 54 3.91 -8.04 5.70
C GLU A 54 4.02 -9.30 6.58
N GLY A 55 5.25 -9.72 6.86
CA GLY A 55 5.53 -10.92 7.64
C GLY A 55 5.31 -12.23 6.89
N GLU A 56 5.13 -13.32 7.64
CA GLU A 56 4.91 -14.65 7.07
C GLU A 56 3.53 -14.72 6.40
N MET A 57 3.48 -15.30 5.20
CA MET A 57 2.24 -15.50 4.49
C MET A 57 1.33 -16.46 5.28
N PRO A 58 0.08 -16.08 5.57
CA PRO A 58 -0.76 -16.88 6.44
C PRO A 58 -1.22 -18.19 5.77
N PRO A 59 -1.51 -19.25 6.55
CA PRO A 59 -1.87 -20.56 6.02
C PRO A 59 -3.11 -20.56 5.10
N TRP A 60 -4.05 -19.65 5.30
CA TRP A 60 -5.22 -19.54 4.44
C TRP A 60 -4.83 -19.15 3.01
N LEU A 61 -3.88 -18.21 2.86
CA LEU A 61 -3.43 -17.70 1.58
C LEU A 61 -2.52 -18.70 0.87
N LEU A 62 -1.62 -19.35 1.63
CA LEU A 62 -0.76 -20.42 1.11
C LEU A 62 -1.56 -21.56 0.47
N ARG A 63 -2.71 -21.95 1.05
CA ARG A 63 -3.58 -23.00 0.49
C ARG A 63 -4.09 -22.64 -0.90
N TYR A 64 -4.50 -21.39 -1.11
CA TYR A 64 -5.00 -20.92 -2.41
C TYR A 64 -3.88 -20.84 -3.45
N ILE A 65 -2.70 -20.35 -3.06
CA ILE A 65 -1.52 -20.31 -3.95
C ILE A 65 -1.07 -21.72 -4.33
N HIS A 66 -1.04 -22.67 -3.38
CA HIS A 66 -0.74 -24.07 -3.66
C HIS A 66 -1.78 -24.74 -4.58
N ALA A 67 -3.03 -24.25 -4.57
CA ALA A 67 -4.06 -24.66 -5.50
C ALA A 67 -3.94 -24.00 -6.90
N GLY A 68 -2.90 -23.18 -7.11
CA GLY A 68 -2.62 -22.51 -8.39
C GLY A 68 -3.35 -21.18 -8.58
N GLN A 69 -3.98 -20.63 -7.54
CA GLN A 69 -4.60 -19.31 -7.63
C GLN A 69 -3.57 -18.20 -7.50
N ASP A 70 -3.80 -17.11 -8.23
CA ASP A 70 -3.00 -15.90 -8.12
C ASP A 70 -3.38 -15.13 -6.85
N ILE A 71 -2.38 -14.70 -6.09
CA ILE A 71 -2.54 -13.88 -4.89
C ILE A 71 -3.29 -12.57 -5.17
N GLU A 72 -3.15 -12.02 -6.38
CA GLU A 72 -3.82 -10.79 -6.80
C GLU A 72 -5.34 -10.94 -6.82
N HIS A 73 -5.87 -12.17 -6.89
CA HIS A 73 -7.31 -12.41 -6.76
C HIS A 73 -7.87 -11.99 -5.39
N PHE A 74 -7.02 -11.94 -4.37
CA PHE A 74 -7.40 -11.58 -3.01
C PHE A 74 -7.13 -10.11 -2.69
N ARG A 75 -6.59 -9.32 -3.63
CA ARG A 75 -6.22 -7.93 -3.37
C ARG A 75 -7.45 -7.06 -3.09
N CYS A 76 -7.38 -6.24 -2.04
CA CYS A 76 -8.39 -5.24 -1.67
C CYS A 76 -8.28 -3.95 -2.48
#